data_AF-A0A382SNM6-F1
#
_entry.id   AF-A0A382SNM6-F1
#
_cell.length_a   1.000
_cell.length_b   1.000
_cell.length_c   1.000
_cell.angle_alpha   90.00
_cell.angle_beta   90.00
_cell.angle_gamma   90.00
#
_symmetry.space_group_name_H-M   'P 1'
#
loop_
_entity.id
_entity.type
_entity.pdbx_description
1 polymer ?
#
loop_
_entity_poly.entity_id
_entity_poly.type
_entity_poly.pdbx_seq_one_letter_code
_entity_poly.pdbx_strand_id
1 'polypeptide(L)'
;MISSYLDSALSNKDMEQIDFHIASCDFCAQEIDEFRAVVGVLRAMPTVPAPRNFVIPVPARSWIPEPSRSWWSPAPLLGLRAAAAGAAIALAVVFAGDLSGALGSAPDVPIQVGRTEPAPLIISGTPAGAEKSVPV
;
A
#
# COMPACT_ATOMS: atom_id res chain seq x y z
N MET A 1 -12.64 15.82 -38.16
CA MET A 1 -12.94 14.77 -39.17
C MET A 1 -12.12 14.95 -40.44
N ILE A 2 -11.99 16.16 -41.00
CA ILE A 2 -11.15 16.37 -42.21
C ILE A 2 -9.66 16.04 -42.00
N SER A 3 -9.07 16.44 -40.87
CA SER A 3 -7.65 16.13 -40.55
C SER A 3 -7.41 14.63 -40.49
N SER A 4 -8.26 13.88 -39.77
CA SER A 4 -8.15 12.42 -39.67
C SER A 4 -8.32 11.70 -41.01
N TYR A 5 -9.11 12.25 -41.93
CA TYR A 5 -9.21 11.75 -43.30
C TYR A 5 -7.91 11.99 -44.09
N LEU A 6 -7.36 13.21 -44.03
CA LEU A 6 -6.08 13.55 -44.68
C LEU A 6 -4.89 12.74 -44.13
N ASP A 7 -4.92 12.42 -42.84
CA ASP A 7 -3.89 11.64 -42.15
C ASP A 7 -4.11 10.12 -42.27
N SER A 8 -5.12 9.66 -43.03
CA SER A 8 -5.51 8.25 -43.16
C SER A 8 -5.74 7.54 -41.81
N ALA A 9 -6.19 8.28 -40.81
CA ALA A 9 -6.38 7.83 -39.43
C ALA A 9 -7.83 7.40 -39.12
N LEU A 10 -8.66 7.25 -40.15
CA LEU A 10 -10.06 6.82 -40.04
C LEU A 10 -10.20 5.32 -40.31
N SER A 11 -11.29 4.74 -39.82
CA SER A 11 -11.66 3.36 -40.20
C SER A 11 -12.04 3.31 -41.68
N ASN A 12 -11.91 2.14 -42.33
CA ASN A 12 -12.26 1.98 -43.75
C ASN A 12 -13.71 2.39 -44.06
N LYS A 13 -14.64 2.14 -43.12
CA LYS A 13 -16.05 2.52 -43.26
C LYS A 13 -16.23 4.04 -43.28
N ASP A 14 -15.51 4.75 -42.42
CA ASP A 14 -15.59 6.20 -42.33
C ASP A 14 -14.90 6.87 -43.53
N MET A 15 -13.83 6.26 -44.06
CA MET A 15 -13.18 6.68 -45.31
C MET A 15 -14.16 6.63 -46.49
N GLU A 16 -14.83 5.49 -46.71
CA GLU A 16 -15.81 5.34 -47.80
C GLU A 16 -16.97 6.34 -47.69
N GLN A 17 -17.46 6.61 -46.46
CA GLN A 17 -18.53 7.57 -46.24
C GLN A 17 -18.10 9.00 -46.62
N ILE A 18 -16.87 9.37 -46.30
CA ILE A 18 -16.32 10.68 -46.65
C ILE A 18 -16.06 10.77 -48.16
N ASP A 19 -15.51 9.73 -48.79
CA ASP A 19 -15.30 9.70 -50.24
C ASP A 19 -16.61 9.88 -51.02
N PHE A 20 -17.69 9.24 -50.57
CA PHE A 20 -19.03 9.43 -51.13
C PHE A 20 -19.53 10.88 -50.95
N HIS A 21 -19.25 11.50 -49.81
CA HIS A 21 -19.65 12.88 -49.55
C HIS A 21 -18.86 13.88 -50.42
N ILE A 22 -17.56 13.69 -50.57
CA ILE A 22 -16.71 14.53 -51.42
C ILE A 22 -17.16 14.45 -52.87
N ALA A 23 -17.57 13.28 -53.34
CA ALA A 23 -18.10 13.09 -54.69
C ALA A 23 -19.42 13.84 -54.95
N SER A 24 -20.16 14.24 -53.90
CA SER A 24 -21.45 14.92 -54.02
C SER A 24 -21.44 16.39 -53.56
N CYS A 25 -20.32 16.88 -53.02
CA CYS A 25 -20.21 18.24 -52.48
C CYS A 25 -18.93 18.95 -52.96
N ASP A 26 -19.09 19.87 -53.92
CA ASP A 26 -17.97 20.64 -54.50
C ASP A 26 -17.20 21.47 -53.46
N PHE A 27 -17.91 22.03 -52.47
CA PHE A 27 -17.29 22.80 -51.39
C PHE A 27 -16.31 21.95 -50.58
N CYS A 28 -16.73 20.73 -50.20
CA CYS A 28 -15.89 19.82 -49.43
C CYS A 28 -14.71 19.29 -50.26
N ALA A 29 -14.90 19.09 -51.57
CA ALA A 29 -13.81 18.72 -52.47
C ALA A 29 -12.76 19.84 -52.55
N GLN A 30 -13.19 21.09 -52.74
CA GLN A 30 -12.30 22.24 -52.79
C GLN A 30 -11.52 22.42 -51.48
N GLU A 31 -12.19 22.33 -50.34
CA GLU A 31 -11.55 22.52 -49.04
C GLU A 31 -10.46 21.45 -48.78
N ILE A 32 -10.69 20.20 -49.17
CA ILE A 32 -9.69 19.13 -49.09
C ILE A 32 -8.48 19.41 -49.98
N ASP A 33 -8.71 19.91 -51.19
CA ASP A 33 -7.63 20.22 -52.12
C ASP A 33 -6.78 21.41 -51.64
N GLU A 34 -7.39 22.42 -51.02
CA GLU A 34 -6.69 23.51 -50.35
C GLU A 34 -5.81 22.99 -49.21
N PHE A 35 -6.32 22.10 -48.35
CA PHE A 35 -5.52 21.48 -47.29
C PHE A 35 -4.39 20.61 -47.84
N ARG A 36 -4.63 19.82 -48.90
CA ARG A 36 -3.59 19.02 -49.56
C ARG A 36 -2.47 19.91 -50.12
N ALA A 37 -2.82 21.07 -50.68
CA ALA A 37 -1.84 22.05 -51.16
C ALA A 37 -0.95 22.58 -50.02
N VAL A 38 -1.56 22.95 -48.89
CA VAL A 38 -0.81 23.40 -47.69
C VAL A 38 0.13 22.31 -47.18
N VAL A 39 -0.34 21.07 -47.04
CA VAL A 39 0.49 19.93 -46.64
C VAL A 39 1.63 19.70 -47.63
N GLY A 40 1.37 19.85 -48.93
CA GLY A 40 2.39 19.75 -49.98
C GLY A 40 3.51 20.78 -49.80
N VAL A 41 3.17 22.04 -49.54
CA VAL A 41 4.15 23.11 -49.28
C VAL A 41 4.98 22.81 -48.04
N LEU A 42 4.34 22.38 -46.94
CA LEU A 42 5.04 22.04 -45.71
C LEU A 42 5.99 20.84 -45.89
N ARG A 43 5.57 19.81 -46.65
CA ARG A 43 6.43 18.66 -46.97
C ARG A 43 7.60 19.00 -47.89
N ALA A 44 7.46 20.05 -48.70
CA ALA A 44 8.53 20.54 -49.57
C ALA A 44 9.57 21.40 -48.83
N MET A 45 9.32 21.78 -47.56
CA MET A 45 10.29 22.54 -46.78
C MET A 45 11.55 21.72 -46.50
N PRO A 46 12.74 22.34 -46.59
CA PRO A 46 13.98 21.65 -46.28
C PRO A 46 14.03 21.29 -44.79
N THR A 47 14.48 20.07 -44.49
CA THR A 47 14.78 19.65 -43.12
C THR A 47 16.03 20.38 -42.63
N VAL A 48 15.84 21.32 -41.70
CA VAL A 48 16.94 22.09 -41.11
C VAL A 48 17.57 21.26 -39.98
N PRO A 49 18.91 21.04 -39.98
CA PRO A 49 19.57 20.34 -38.88
C PRO A 49 19.42 21.14 -37.59
N ALA A 50 19.12 20.45 -36.49
CA ALA A 50 19.01 21.10 -35.19
C ALA A 50 20.35 21.79 -34.82
N PRO A 51 20.33 23.04 -34.35
CA PRO A 51 21.55 23.85 -34.14
C PRO A 51 22.48 23.31 -33.04
N ARG A 52 22.02 22.35 -32.23
CA ARG A 52 22.83 21.70 -31.18
C ARG A 52 22.50 20.22 -31.08
N ASN A 53 23.44 19.48 -30.52
CA ASN A 53 23.25 18.08 -30.15
C ASN A 53 22.15 18.00 -29.07
N PHE A 54 20.88 17.77 -29.44
CA PHE A 54 19.77 17.51 -28.51
C PHE A 54 19.82 16.08 -27.96
N VAL A 55 21.02 15.53 -27.80
CA VAL A 55 21.23 14.30 -27.07
C VAL A 55 21.12 14.68 -25.60
N ILE A 56 19.93 14.54 -25.04
CA ILE A 56 19.80 14.37 -23.60
C ILE A 56 20.52 13.04 -23.33
N PRO A 57 21.66 13.03 -22.62
CA PRO A 57 22.23 11.78 -22.18
C PRO A 57 21.18 11.17 -21.26
N VAL A 58 20.38 10.26 -21.78
CA VAL A 58 19.66 9.31 -20.95
C VAL A 58 20.80 8.60 -20.25
N PRO A 59 21.02 8.82 -18.93
CA PRO A 59 22.00 8.03 -18.26
C PRO A 59 21.59 6.60 -18.58
N ALA A 60 22.54 5.79 -19.03
CA ALA A 60 22.42 4.35 -18.95
C ALA A 60 22.41 3.98 -17.46
N ARG A 61 21.48 4.55 -16.68
CA ARG A 61 20.98 3.99 -15.46
C ARG A 61 20.16 2.81 -15.96
N SER A 62 20.93 1.79 -16.33
CA SER A 62 20.60 0.39 -16.20
C SER A 62 19.41 0.29 -15.27
N TRP A 63 18.31 -0.20 -15.81
CA TRP A 63 17.24 -0.78 -15.03
C TRP A 63 17.90 -1.79 -14.09
N ILE A 64 18.32 -1.32 -12.92
CA ILE A 64 18.71 -2.16 -11.81
C ILE A 64 17.34 -2.50 -11.25
N PRO A 65 16.80 -3.71 -11.51
CA PRO A 65 15.62 -4.12 -10.79
C PRO A 65 15.97 -3.98 -9.32
N GLU A 66 15.24 -3.12 -8.61
CA GLU A 66 15.33 -3.10 -7.15
C GLU A 66 15.12 -4.54 -6.70
N PRO A 67 15.99 -5.09 -5.82
CA PRO A 67 15.81 -6.44 -5.34
C PRO A 67 14.42 -6.48 -4.72
N SER A 68 13.48 -7.14 -5.41
CA SER A 68 12.12 -7.23 -4.94
C SER A 68 12.21 -7.99 -3.62
N ARG A 69 12.13 -7.24 -2.52
CA ARG A 69 11.93 -7.83 -1.21
C ARG A 69 10.57 -8.47 -1.30
N SER A 70 10.58 -9.75 -1.67
CA SER A 70 9.40 -10.59 -1.67
C SER A 70 8.85 -10.53 -0.26
N TRP A 71 7.81 -9.73 -0.08
CA TRP A 71 7.01 -9.63 1.14
C TRP A 71 6.46 -11.00 1.58
N TRP A 72 6.52 -11.97 0.67
CA TRP A 72 6.05 -13.34 0.81
C TRP A 72 7.20 -14.31 1.09
N SER A 73 8.34 -13.82 1.57
CA SER A 73 9.41 -14.67 2.07
C SER A 73 8.89 -15.50 3.25
N PRO A 74 8.94 -16.84 3.23
CA PRO A 74 8.50 -17.68 4.36
C PRO A 74 9.54 -17.71 5.51
N ALA A 75 10.67 -17.02 5.37
CA ALA A 75 11.75 -16.96 6.36
C ALA A 75 11.31 -16.56 7.78
N PRO A 76 10.51 -15.49 8.01
CA PRO A 76 10.06 -15.14 9.36
C PRO A 76 9.06 -16.16 9.94
N LEU A 77 8.26 -16.82 9.09
CA LEU A 77 7.33 -17.87 9.51
C LEU A 77 8.06 -19.12 10.01
N LEU A 78 9.23 -19.44 9.44
CA LEU A 78 10.05 -20.57 9.90
C LEU A 78 10.65 -20.31 11.28
N GLY A 79 11.13 -19.09 11.53
CA GLY A 79 11.62 -18.68 12.86
C GLY A 79 10.52 -18.74 13.93
N LEU A 80 9.31 -18.26 13.60
CA LEU A 80 8.17 -18.33 14.51
C LEU A 80 7.75 -19.77 14.84
N ARG A 81 7.77 -20.67 13.84
CA ARG A 81 7.44 -22.09 14.03
C ARG A 81 8.46 -22.80 14.93
N ALA A 82 9.74 -22.49 14.78
CA ALA A 82 10.78 -23.04 15.65
C ALA A 82 10.61 -22.57 17.10
N ALA A 83 10.31 -21.27 17.31
CA ALA A 83 10.03 -20.73 18.64
C ALA A 83 8.78 -21.37 19.27
N ALA A 84 7.69 -21.52 18.51
CA ALA A 84 6.46 -22.15 18.97
C ALA A 84 6.67 -23.63 19.38
N ALA A 85 7.42 -24.39 18.58
CA ALA A 85 7.78 -25.77 18.90
C ALA A 85 8.60 -25.84 20.20
N GLY A 86 9.58 -24.95 20.38
CA GLY A 86 10.38 -24.87 21.60
C GLY A 86 9.52 -24.59 22.85
N ALA A 87 8.60 -23.62 22.76
CA ALA A 87 7.70 -23.29 23.87
C ALA A 87 6.77 -24.45 24.23
N ALA A 88 6.24 -25.17 23.23
CA ALA A 88 5.38 -26.33 23.46
C ALA A 88 6.14 -27.48 24.17
N ILE A 89 7.40 -27.74 23.77
CA ILE A 89 8.24 -28.75 24.42
C ILE A 89 8.53 -28.35 25.88
N ALA A 90 8.87 -27.09 26.14
CA ALA A 90 9.13 -26.60 27.49
C ALA A 90 7.91 -26.77 28.41
N LEU A 91 6.71 -26.42 27.92
CA LEU A 91 5.47 -26.64 28.66
C LEU A 91 5.21 -28.11 28.94
N ALA A 92 5.41 -28.99 27.94
CA ALA A 92 5.23 -30.44 28.14
C ALA A 92 6.18 -31.00 29.22
N VAL A 93 7.41 -30.51 29.30
CA VAL A 93 8.38 -30.90 30.36
C VAL A 93 7.92 -30.43 31.73
N VAL A 94 7.46 -29.17 31.86
CA VAL A 94 6.93 -28.64 33.14
C VAL A 94 5.72 -29.44 33.60
N PHE A 95 4.74 -29.67 32.72
CA PHE A 95 3.56 -30.47 33.03
C PHE A 95 3.92 -31.90 33.45
N ALA A 96 4.82 -32.56 32.73
CA ALA A 96 5.27 -33.91 33.08
C ALA A 96 5.96 -33.94 34.47
N GLY A 97 6.73 -32.90 34.79
CA GLY A 97 7.41 -32.75 36.08
C GLY A 97 6.45 -32.47 37.24
N ASP A 98 5.42 -31.65 37.02
CA ASP A 98 4.36 -31.38 38.01
C ASP A 98 3.53 -32.64 38.29
N LEU A 99 3.11 -33.36 37.24
CA LEU A 99 2.37 -34.63 37.38
C LEU A 99 3.20 -35.73 38.07
N SER A 100 4.51 -35.75 37.84
CA SER A 100 5.42 -36.71 38.49
C SER A 100 5.78 -36.31 39.93
N GLY A 101 5.34 -35.15 40.42
CA GLY A 101 5.63 -34.64 41.75
C GLY A 101 7.10 -34.23 41.97
N ALA A 102 7.90 -34.14 40.90
CA ALA A 102 9.33 -33.85 40.98
C ALA A 102 9.63 -32.35 41.18
N LEU A 103 8.67 -31.47 40.86
CA LEU A 103 8.76 -30.01 41.09
C LEU A 103 7.90 -29.51 42.25
N GLY A 104 7.29 -30.42 43.03
CA GLY A 104 6.49 -30.09 44.20
C GLY A 104 7.32 -29.59 45.37
N SER A 105 7.69 -28.31 45.38
CA SER A 105 8.04 -27.64 46.62
C SER A 105 6.73 -27.29 47.34
N ALA A 106 6.27 -28.19 48.22
CA ALA A 106 5.28 -27.82 49.21
C ALA A 106 5.90 -26.70 50.08
N PRO A 107 5.33 -25.48 50.12
CA PRO A 107 5.74 -24.55 51.16
C PRO A 107 5.15 -25.09 52.46
N ASP A 108 6.02 -25.59 53.33
CA ASP A 108 5.71 -25.72 54.75
C ASP A 108 5.48 -24.28 55.25
N VAL A 109 4.22 -23.85 55.32
CA VAL A 109 3.85 -22.52 55.83
C VAL A 109 3.64 -22.68 57.33
N PRO A 110 4.58 -22.27 58.20
CA PRO A 110 4.34 -22.29 59.63
C PRO A 110 3.26 -21.24 59.96
N ILE A 111 2.09 -21.71 60.39
CA ILE A 111 1.05 -20.84 60.94
C ILE A 111 1.59 -20.25 62.25
N GLN A 112 2.02 -18.99 62.20
CA GLN A 112 2.33 -18.21 63.38
C GLN A 112 1.02 -17.68 63.96
N VAL A 113 0.59 -18.23 65.10
CA VAL A 113 -0.54 -17.69 65.87
C VAL A 113 -0.08 -16.36 66.47
N GLY A 114 -0.53 -15.26 65.85
CA GLY A 114 -0.21 -13.90 66.27
C GLY A 114 -0.63 -13.62 67.71
N ARG A 115 0.32 -13.06 68.46
CA ARG A 115 0.20 -12.52 69.82
C ARG A 115 -1.01 -11.58 69.93
N THR A 116 -1.91 -11.84 70.87
CA THR A 116 -3.03 -10.95 71.22
C THR A 116 -2.52 -9.68 71.87
N GLU A 117 -2.56 -8.57 71.13
CA GLU A 117 -2.33 -7.23 71.67
C GLU A 117 -3.71 -6.57 71.93
N PRO A 118 -3.99 -6.07 73.14
CA PRO A 118 -5.31 -5.56 73.49
C PRO A 118 -5.65 -4.27 72.72
N ALA A 119 -6.85 -4.25 72.14
CA ALA A 119 -7.34 -3.19 71.27
C ALA A 119 -7.37 -1.80 71.97
N PRO A 120 -6.88 -0.72 71.32
CA PRO A 120 -7.14 0.63 71.79
C PRO A 120 -8.60 1.03 71.54
N LEU A 121 -9.27 1.47 72.60
CA LEU A 121 -10.63 2.04 72.60
C LEU A 121 -10.70 3.25 71.64
N ILE A 122 -11.54 3.14 70.59
CA ILE A 122 -11.86 4.27 69.69
C ILE A 122 -12.97 5.10 70.33
N ILE A 123 -12.66 6.36 70.66
CA ILE A 123 -13.67 7.38 71.00
C ILE A 123 -14.09 8.07 69.69
N SER A 124 -15.33 7.82 69.30
CA SER A 124 -15.96 8.42 68.12
C SER A 124 -16.24 9.91 68.31
N GLY A 125 -15.89 10.72 67.30
CA GLY A 125 -16.25 12.14 67.19
C GLY A 125 -16.33 12.62 65.73
N THR A 126 -17.47 12.34 65.08
CA THR A 126 -18.37 13.24 64.28
C THR A 126 -17.89 14.66 63.91
N PRO A 127 -18.35 15.29 62.80
CA PRO A 127 -18.70 14.83 61.44
C PRO A 127 -18.14 15.77 60.32
N ALA A 128 -18.31 15.43 59.05
CA ALA A 128 -18.58 16.43 57.98
C ALA A 128 -18.94 15.68 56.68
N GLY A 129 -20.24 15.50 56.46
CA GLY A 129 -20.77 15.02 55.19
C GLY A 129 -20.57 16.07 54.11
N ALA A 130 -19.84 15.69 53.06
CA ALA A 130 -19.71 16.46 51.84
C ALA A 130 -21.06 16.49 51.09
N GLU A 131 -21.54 17.69 50.86
CA GLU A 131 -22.72 17.99 50.07
C GLU A 131 -22.47 17.78 48.56
N LYS A 132 -23.34 16.94 48.01
CA LYS A 132 -23.82 16.74 46.64
C LYS A 132 -23.60 17.82 45.55
N SER A 133 -23.64 17.27 44.33
CA SER A 133 -24.27 17.72 43.08
C SER A 133 -23.48 18.49 41.99
N VAL A 134 -23.21 17.71 40.93
CA VAL A 134 -22.94 17.97 39.50
C VAL A 134 -24.28 18.33 38.79
N PRO A 135 -24.37 18.66 37.48
CA PRO A 135 -23.84 19.78 36.65
C PRO A 135 -24.97 20.60 35.94
N VAL A 136 -24.64 21.73 35.29
CA VAL A 136 -25.04 22.13 33.90
C VAL A 136 -23.98 23.11 33.39
#